data_AF-A0A7W1T070-F1
#
_entry.id   AF-A0A7W1T070-F1
#
_cell.length_a   1.000
_cell.length_b   1.000
_cell.length_c   1.000
_cell.angle_alpha   90.00
_cell.angle_beta   90.00
_cell.angle_gamma   90.00
#
_symmetry.space_group_name_H-M   'P 1'
#
loop_
_entity.id
_entity.type
_entity.pdbx_description
1 polymer ?
#
loop_
_entity_poly.entity_id
_entity_poly.type
_entity_poly.pdbx_seq_one_letter_code
_entity_poly.pdbx_strand_id
1 'polypeptide(L)'
;MGKGTAPGPQERRFAAYIEGLAEAAGHADRNAPLKNYCTGLLLPGERKSVEPMAARLGPENVRRTHQSLHHIVADAPWSDEVVLDRCLDFVLPT
;
A
#
# COMPACT_ATOMS: atom_id res chain seq x y z
N MET A 1 -3.16 28.67 -9.40
CA MET A 1 -3.33 27.33 -10.00
C MET A 1 -1.96 26.82 -10.41
N GLY A 2 -1.24 26.14 -9.52
CA GLY A 2 0.08 25.59 -9.87
C GLY A 2 -0.10 24.44 -10.85
N LYS A 3 0.50 24.53 -12.04
CA LYS A 3 0.59 23.39 -12.97
C LYS A 3 1.33 22.28 -12.22
N GLY A 4 0.66 21.18 -11.92
CA GLY A 4 1.32 20.00 -11.36
C GLY A 4 2.36 19.52 -12.35
N THR A 5 3.64 19.69 -12.02
CA THR A 5 4.74 19.11 -12.79
C THR A 5 4.54 17.60 -12.86
N ALA A 6 4.82 17.01 -14.03
CA ALA A 6 4.73 15.56 -14.19
C ALA A 6 5.61 14.85 -13.13
N PRO A 7 5.17 13.69 -12.60
CA PRO A 7 5.90 13.01 -11.54
C PRO A 7 7.32 12.66 -11.98
N GLY A 8 8.29 12.82 -11.09
CA GLY A 8 9.69 12.50 -11.36
C GLY A 8 9.93 11.01 -11.62
N PRO A 9 11.11 10.61 -12.14
CA PRO A 9 11.42 9.21 -12.41
C PRO A 9 11.27 8.29 -11.19
N GLN A 10 11.68 8.76 -10.00
CA GLN A 10 11.56 8.00 -8.76
C GLN A 10 10.10 7.82 -8.32
N GLU A 11 9.27 8.86 -8.45
CA GLU A 11 7.84 8.79 -8.12
C GLU A 11 7.12 7.80 -9.04
N ARG A 12 7.44 7.80 -10.34
CA ARG A 12 6.89 6.82 -11.29
C ARG A 12 7.34 5.39 -10.97
N ARG A 13 8.61 5.19 -10.62
CA ARG A 13 9.14 3.88 -10.22
C ARG A 13 8.46 3.38 -8.94
N PHE A 14 8.27 4.25 -7.95
CA PHE A 14 7.59 3.90 -6.71
C PHE A 14 6.10 3.60 -6.93
N ALA A 15 5.43 4.37 -7.79
CA ALA A 15 4.04 4.10 -8.17
C ALA A 15 3.91 2.73 -8.85
N ALA A 16 4.79 2.41 -9.79
CA ALA A 16 4.81 1.10 -10.46
C ALA A 16 5.11 -0.05 -9.49
N TYR A 17 6.01 0.15 -8.53
CA TYR A 17 6.27 -0.83 -7.46
C TYR A 17 5.01 -1.12 -6.66
N ILE A 18 4.34 -0.09 -6.14
CA ILE A 18 3.13 -0.23 -5.34
C ILE A 18 1.96 -0.84 -6.15
N GLU A 19 1.83 -0.49 -7.43
CA GLU A 19 0.86 -1.13 -8.33
C GLU A 19 1.15 -2.61 -8.49
N GLY A 20 2.41 -2.98 -8.76
CA GLY A 20 2.82 -4.37 -8.91
C GLY A 20 2.51 -5.21 -7.67
N LEU A 21 2.78 -4.69 -6.46
CA LEU A 21 2.42 -5.40 -5.23
C LEU A 21 0.91 -5.58 -5.06
N ALA A 22 0.12 -4.58 -5.44
CA ALA A 22 -1.33 -4.66 -5.40
C ALA A 22 -1.86 -5.73 -6.37
N GLU A 23 -1.33 -5.79 -7.60
CA GLU A 23 -1.66 -6.82 -8.59
C GLU A 23 -1.27 -8.23 -8.11
N ALA A 24 -0.09 -8.36 -7.49
CA ALA A 24 0.39 -9.62 -6.92
C ALA A 24 -0.49 -10.16 -5.79
N ALA A 25 -1.24 -9.29 -5.10
CA ALA A 25 -2.24 -9.73 -4.12
C ALA A 25 -3.47 -10.42 -4.77
N GLY A 26 -3.56 -10.46 -6.10
CA GLY A 26 -4.34 -11.42 -6.89
C GLY A 26 -5.83 -11.12 -7.05
N HIS A 27 -6.41 -10.21 -6.27
CA HIS A 27 -7.83 -9.85 -6.37
C HIS A 27 -8.03 -8.33 -6.34
N ALA A 28 -8.83 -7.78 -7.27
CA ALA A 28 -8.97 -6.33 -7.45
C ALA A 28 -9.41 -5.59 -6.17
N ASP A 29 -10.27 -6.21 -5.35
CA ASP A 29 -10.72 -5.66 -4.06
C ASP A 29 -9.59 -5.46 -3.03
N ARG A 30 -8.46 -6.13 -3.21
CA ARG A 30 -7.27 -6.02 -2.35
C ARG A 30 -6.36 -4.86 -2.75
N ASN A 31 -6.52 -4.32 -3.96
CA ASN A 31 -5.62 -3.29 -4.48
C ASN A 31 -5.66 -2.03 -3.61
N ALA A 32 -6.85 -1.48 -3.35
CA ALA A 32 -6.97 -0.27 -2.55
C ALA A 32 -6.52 -0.48 -1.08
N PRO A 33 -6.95 -1.54 -0.36
CA PRO A 33 -6.46 -1.84 0.98
C PRO A 33 -4.94 -2.02 1.07
N LEU A 34 -4.31 -2.70 0.11
CA LEU A 34 -2.86 -2.91 0.08
C LEU A 34 -2.13 -1.58 -0.11
N LYS A 35 -2.56 -0.77 -1.10
CA LYS A 35 -2.00 0.57 -1.32
C LYS A 35 -2.14 1.44 -0.08
N ASN A 36 -3.30 1.44 0.56
CA ASN A 36 -3.56 2.18 1.79
C ASN A 36 -2.67 1.70 2.94
N TYR A 37 -2.44 0.39 3.06
CA TYR A 37 -1.53 -0.16 4.07
C TYR A 37 -0.10 0.35 3.85
N CYS A 38 0.41 0.28 2.62
CA CYS A 38 1.72 0.86 2.27
C CYS A 38 1.79 2.37 2.54
N THR A 39 0.74 3.13 2.20
CA THR A 39 0.66 4.56 2.51
C THR A 39 0.73 4.82 4.01
N GLY A 40 -0.03 4.09 4.83
CA GLY A 40 -0.04 4.28 6.28
C GLY A 40 1.30 3.95 6.95
N LEU A 41 2.09 3.03 6.38
CA LEU A 41 3.44 2.70 6.84
C LEU A 41 4.46 3.82 6.55
N LEU A 42 4.24 4.60 5.48
CA LEU A 42 5.15 5.65 5.02
C LEU A 42 4.75 7.05 5.51
N LEU A 43 3.49 7.24 5.90
CA LEU A 43 3.04 8.49 6.51
C LEU A 43 3.72 8.71 7.88
N PRO A 44 4.03 9.97 8.25
CA PRO A 44 4.62 10.29 9.55
C PRO A 44 3.81 9.74 10.73
N GLY A 45 4.52 9.22 11.74
CA GLY A 45 3.92 8.75 12.99
C GLY A 45 4.85 7.79 13.75
N GLU A 46 4.69 7.72 15.07
CA GLU A 46 5.52 6.89 15.94
C GLU A 46 5.14 5.40 15.88
N ARG A 47 3.84 5.09 15.68
CA ARG A 47 3.33 3.72 15.68
C ARG A 47 3.00 3.22 14.26
N LYS A 48 3.67 2.14 13.86
CA LYS A 48 3.42 1.36 12.63
C LYS A 48 2.46 0.19 12.89
N SER A 49 1.30 0.48 13.44
CA SER A 49 0.22 -0.51 13.63
C SER A 49 -1.06 -0.06 12.94
N VAL A 50 -1.97 -1.02 12.68
CA VAL A 50 -3.16 -0.82 11.84
C VAL A 50 -4.09 0.28 12.38
N GLU A 51 -4.33 0.34 13.68
CA GLU A 51 -5.23 1.32 14.29
C GLU A 51 -4.75 2.78 14.13
N PRO A 52 -3.51 3.15 14.50
CA PRO A 52 -2.94 4.47 14.18
C PRO A 52 -2.91 4.80 12.68
N MET A 53 -2.71 3.81 11.81
CA MET A 53 -2.74 4.01 10.36
C MET A 53 -4.15 4.34 9.88
N ALA A 54 -5.15 3.61 10.38
CA ALA A 54 -6.55 3.83 10.04
C ALA A 54 -7.05 5.21 10.49
N ALA A 55 -6.65 5.67 11.68
CA ALA A 55 -6.97 7.00 12.19
C ALA A 55 -6.42 8.13 11.29
N ARG A 56 -5.24 7.92 10.69
CA ARG A 56 -4.62 8.89 9.77
C ARG A 56 -5.23 8.85 8.37
N LEU A 57 -5.48 7.66 7.84
CA LEU A 57 -5.93 7.48 6.46
C LEU A 57 -7.43 7.75 6.25
N GLY A 58 -8.25 7.49 7.27
CA GLY A 58 -9.68 7.69 7.19
C GLY A 58 -10.25 8.17 8.52
N PRO A 59 -9.94 9.41 8.97
CA PRO A 59 -10.40 9.95 10.25
C PRO A 59 -11.94 9.93 10.38
N GLU A 60 -12.65 10.14 9.28
CA GLU A 60 -14.12 10.11 9.24
C GLU A 60 -14.72 8.70 9.38
N ASN A 61 -13.91 7.64 9.18
CA ASN A 61 -14.37 6.26 9.13
C ASN A 61 -13.33 5.27 9.69
N VAL A 62 -12.68 5.62 10.81
CA VAL A 62 -11.54 4.88 11.38
C VAL A 62 -11.80 3.38 11.50
N ARG A 63 -12.98 2.98 11.99
CA ARG A 63 -13.35 1.57 12.14
C ARG A 63 -13.36 0.82 10.81
N ARG A 64 -13.95 1.41 9.75
CA ARG A 64 -13.98 0.78 8.41
C ARG A 64 -12.58 0.66 7.85
N THR A 65 -11.79 1.73 7.94
CA THR A 65 -10.39 1.75 7.48
C THR A 65 -9.56 0.72 8.23
N HIS A 66 -9.70 0.63 9.55
CA HIS A 66 -9.03 -0.38 10.37
C HIS A 66 -9.37 -1.79 9.92
N GLN A 67 -10.66 -2.12 9.75
CA GLN A 67 -11.07 -3.45 9.31
C GLN A 67 -10.54 -3.79 7.91
N SER A 68 -10.56 -2.82 6.99
CA SER A 68 -10.01 -3.00 5.65
C SER A 68 -8.50 -3.28 5.69
N LEU A 69 -7.75 -2.51 6.47
CA LEU A 69 -6.30 -2.66 6.62
C LEU A 69 -5.90 -3.92 7.39
N HIS A 70 -6.66 -4.28 8.42
CA HIS A 70 -6.44 -5.51 9.18
C HIS A 70 -6.70 -6.72 8.31
N HIS A 71 -7.83 -6.74 7.59
CA HIS A 71 -8.19 -7.85 6.72
C HIS A 71 -7.11 -8.08 5.65
N ILE A 72 -6.61 -7.02 4.99
CA ILE A 72 -5.57 -7.21 3.97
C ILE A 72 -4.28 -7.78 4.55
N VAL A 73 -3.83 -7.38 5.75
CA VAL A 73 -2.53 -7.84 6.28
C VAL A 73 -2.62 -9.16 7.07
N ALA A 74 -3.77 -9.48 7.65
CA ALA A 74 -3.91 -10.61 8.58
C ALA A 74 -4.74 -11.78 8.00
N ASP A 75 -5.75 -11.50 7.17
CA ASP A 75 -6.81 -12.48 6.86
C ASP A 75 -6.98 -12.76 5.36
N ALA A 76 -6.61 -11.82 4.49
CA ALA A 76 -6.84 -11.92 3.05
C ALA A 76 -5.97 -13.03 2.43
N PRO A 77 -6.55 -13.94 1.61
CA PRO A 77 -5.79 -15.06 1.05
C PRO A 77 -5.02 -14.63 -0.22
N TRP A 78 -4.00 -13.79 -0.04
CA TRP A 78 -2.94 -13.56 -1.03
C TRP A 78 -1.73 -14.43 -0.70
N SER A 79 -0.93 -14.76 -1.72
CA SER A 79 0.30 -15.53 -1.56
C SER A 79 1.44 -14.57 -1.22
N ASP A 80 2.12 -14.80 -0.11
CA ASP A 80 3.31 -14.08 0.29
C ASP A 80 4.47 -14.30 -0.68
N GLU A 81 4.66 -15.53 -1.14
CA GLU A 81 5.63 -15.88 -2.20
C GLU A 81 5.45 -15.01 -3.45
N VAL A 82 4.23 -14.90 -3.99
CA VAL A 82 3.96 -14.09 -5.19
C VAL A 82 4.21 -12.59 -4.95
N VAL A 83 3.86 -12.08 -3.77
CA VAL A 83 4.11 -10.67 -3.41
C VAL A 83 5.61 -10.42 -3.22
N LEU A 84 6.36 -11.37 -2.64
CA LEU A 84 7.81 -11.28 -2.46
C LEU A 84 8.56 -11.36 -3.79
N ASP A 85 8.19 -12.26 -4.69
CA ASP A 85 8.73 -12.33 -6.04
C ASP A 85 8.53 -10.99 -6.77
N ARG A 86 7.32 -10.44 -6.65
CA ARG A 86 7.03 -9.12 -7.23
C ARG A 86 7.82 -8.00 -6.56
N CYS A 87 8.16 -8.09 -5.28
CA CYS A 87 9.08 -7.14 -4.65
C CYS A 87 10.48 -7.23 -5.29
N LEU A 88 10.98 -8.44 -5.52
CA LEU A 88 12.32 -8.70 -6.05
C LEU A 88 12.52 -8.10 -7.45
N ASP A 89 11.49 -8.13 -8.30
CA ASP A 89 11.49 -7.48 -9.62
C ASP A 89 11.91 -6.00 -9.57
N PHE A 90 11.63 -5.30 -8.47
CA PHE A 90 11.89 -3.87 -8.34
C PHE A 90 13.11 -3.54 -7.49
N VAL A 91 13.49 -4.36 -6.51
CA VAL A 91 14.56 -4.02 -5.55
C VAL A 91 15.94 -4.52 -5.98
N LEU A 92 16.01 -5.58 -6.79
CA LEU A 92 17.28 -6.10 -7.27
C LEU A 92 17.87 -5.15 -8.33
N PRO A 93 19.19 -4.87 -8.28
CA PRO A 93 19.86 -4.15 -9.36
C PRO A 93 19.76 -4.95 -10.66
N THR A 94 19.37 -4.28 -11.74
CA THR A 94 19.52 -4.79 -13.11
C THR A 94 20.95 -4.64 -13.59
#